data_AF-A0A942LBZ9-F1
#
_entry.id   AF-A0A942LBZ9-F1
#
_cell.length_a   1.000
_cell.length_b   1.000
_cell.length_c   1.000
_cell.angle_alpha   90.00
_cell.angle_beta   90.00
_cell.angle_gamma   90.00
#
_symmetry.space_group_name_H-M   'P 1'
#
loop_
_entity.id
_entity.type
_entity.pdbx_description
1 polymer ?
#
loop_
_entity_poly.entity_id
_entity_poly.type
_entity_poly.pdbx_seq_one_letter_code
_entity_poly.pdbx_strand_id
1 'polypeptide(L)'
;MTNMTSKLCFIIAILLFTIMPINSFANINENNSTPDDANRPVLYSAYPKSADTSVWFDEKALKHTIADSFTADKYFIRAVFKDTDGTLIFNGLENLKSSTIRPSNGTANLLDIDFINKIIDMEDSAREQILNKYIFVKNLDQVTLYIPVKELRSQTTYEVSLASQAVAYDDDIGENMGNEAILWSFTTTTTPFVENISTGSIPENYDSDIPLTIYGDFFYTDTVSVYFNDLKATLGAKTRNMLEVYLPSGSHRLKTGIYDITVQNGVNHKRTLHGILGVVKAGEALSGDGYVLRNISKGEIRSDTKVSKDILMLSSGYNNDAYLKIDLDELMGADVLLRGISFDGDSRNKIGIMETKSKWADITLYELALAQGQTRAQVNLKLGRTEPEVAKNLRNRLKNKVVRSEFLQVTGENLRFKNVFLSIPLQKGLSKNLTVYRYDEETRSFYEESATINLVDQRAELLTSNKGIFVVIEK
;
A
#
# COMPACT_ATOMS: atom_id res chain seq x y z
N MET A 1 72.43 15.59 -12.76
CA MET A 1 71.18 15.31 -12.01
C MET A 1 70.18 16.39 -12.39
N THR A 2 69.47 16.19 -13.51
CA THR A 2 68.02 15.86 -13.56
C THR A 2 67.18 17.04 -13.04
N ASN A 3 66.54 17.88 -13.88
CA ASN A 3 65.48 17.50 -14.81
C ASN A 3 65.36 18.40 -16.06
N MET A 4 65.21 17.70 -17.20
CA MET A 4 64.48 17.97 -18.46
C MET A 4 63.54 19.20 -18.47
N THR A 5 63.62 20.20 -19.36
CA THR A 5 63.37 20.23 -20.84
C THR A 5 62.23 19.30 -21.29
N SER A 6 61.06 19.76 -21.73
CA SER A 6 60.85 20.31 -23.08
C SER A 6 59.36 20.59 -23.33
N LYS A 7 59.08 21.82 -23.80
CA LYS A 7 58.07 22.28 -24.78
C LYS A 7 56.96 21.31 -25.24
N LEU A 8 55.70 21.78 -25.22
CA LEU A 8 54.92 21.99 -26.46
C LEU A 8 53.69 22.89 -26.23
N CYS A 9 53.57 23.95 -27.04
CA CYS A 9 52.33 24.68 -27.30
C CYS A 9 51.28 23.74 -27.88
N PHE A 10 49.98 23.95 -27.62
CA PHE A 10 48.99 24.15 -28.69
C PHE A 10 47.62 24.59 -28.14
N ILE A 11 47.03 25.47 -28.93
CA ILE A 11 45.76 26.18 -28.83
C ILE A 11 44.58 25.24 -28.52
N ILE A 12 43.79 25.57 -27.49
CA ILE A 12 42.47 24.97 -27.25
C ILE A 12 41.47 25.64 -28.19
N ALA A 13 41.05 24.88 -29.21
CA ALA A 13 39.98 25.24 -30.10
C ALA A 13 38.62 25.14 -29.40
N ILE A 14 37.90 26.26 -29.39
CA ILE A 14 36.49 26.36 -29.03
C ILE A 14 35.70 25.60 -30.11
N LEU A 15 35.18 24.43 -29.76
CA LEU A 15 34.25 23.69 -30.60
C LEU A 15 32.82 24.14 -30.26
N LEU A 16 32.29 25.03 -31.09
CA LEU A 16 30.86 25.18 -31.31
C LEU A 16 30.31 23.84 -31.81
N PHE A 17 29.64 23.09 -30.94
CA PHE A 17 28.59 22.18 -31.37
C PHE A 17 27.25 22.84 -31.07
N THR A 18 26.63 23.29 -32.15
CA THR A 18 25.25 23.76 -32.21
C THR A 18 24.31 22.69 -31.66
N ILE A 19 23.62 23.06 -30.59
CA ILE A 19 22.39 22.45 -30.12
C ILE A 19 21.42 22.48 -31.31
N MET A 20 21.18 21.35 -31.96
CA MET A 20 20.01 21.19 -32.82
C MET A 20 18.81 20.93 -31.89
N PRO A 21 17.81 21.83 -31.85
CA PRO A 21 16.54 21.49 -31.23
C PRO A 21 15.87 20.38 -32.06
N ILE A 22 15.51 19.31 -31.34
CA ILE A 22 14.57 18.29 -31.78
C ILE A 22 13.32 19.04 -32.23
N ASN A 23 13.05 19.02 -33.55
CA ASN A 23 11.81 19.57 -34.08
C ASN A 23 10.65 18.88 -33.39
N SER A 24 9.90 19.70 -32.67
CA SER A 24 8.53 19.47 -32.25
C SER A 24 7.75 18.76 -33.35
N PHE A 25 7.19 17.60 -33.04
CA PHE A 25 6.05 17.06 -33.78
C PHE A 25 4.98 18.15 -33.82
N ALA A 26 4.75 18.68 -35.02
CA ALA A 26 3.74 19.69 -35.24
C ALA A 26 2.37 19.09 -34.91
N ASN A 27 1.61 19.83 -34.10
CA ASN A 27 0.16 19.74 -34.03
C ASN A 27 -0.39 19.76 -35.47
N ILE A 28 -0.97 18.65 -35.91
CA ILE A 28 -1.86 18.67 -37.07
C ILE A 28 -3.17 19.24 -36.54
N ASN A 29 -3.41 20.50 -36.86
CA ASN A 29 -4.69 21.17 -36.69
C ASN A 29 -5.80 20.32 -37.31
N GLU A 30 -6.88 20.14 -36.56
CA GLU A 30 -8.20 19.94 -37.13
C GLU A 30 -8.48 21.07 -38.13
N ASN A 31 -8.97 20.69 -39.31
CA ASN A 31 -9.46 21.56 -40.39
C ASN A 31 -8.41 22.39 -41.14
N ASN A 32 -7.70 21.75 -42.07
CA ASN A 32 -7.29 22.38 -43.33
C ASN A 32 -7.03 21.30 -44.38
N SER A 33 -8.11 20.74 -44.94
CA SER A 33 -8.04 19.97 -46.19
C SER A 33 -7.67 20.91 -47.33
N THR A 34 -6.53 20.65 -47.98
CA THR A 34 -6.20 21.30 -49.25
C THR A 34 -7.17 20.83 -50.35
N PRO A 35 -7.39 21.59 -51.44
CA PRO A 35 -8.36 21.24 -52.48
C PRO A 35 -8.14 19.86 -53.15
N ASP A 36 -6.93 19.27 -53.04
CA ASP A 36 -6.60 17.93 -53.54
C ASP A 36 -7.11 16.76 -52.68
N ASP A 37 -7.47 16.99 -51.41
CA ASP A 37 -8.00 15.94 -50.51
C ASP A 37 -9.47 15.60 -50.81
N ALA A 38 -10.17 16.41 -51.62
CA ALA A 38 -11.60 16.25 -51.88
C ALA A 38 -11.93 15.05 -52.79
N ASN A 39 -10.94 14.51 -53.52
CA ASN A 39 -11.15 13.45 -54.52
C ASN A 39 -10.50 12.10 -54.15
N ARG A 40 -10.09 11.89 -52.88
CA ARG A 40 -9.46 10.64 -52.43
C ARG A 40 -10.20 10.05 -51.23
N PRO A 41 -10.23 8.71 -51.08
CA PRO A 41 -10.81 8.06 -49.91
C PRO A 41 -10.12 8.53 -48.63
N VAL A 42 -10.88 9.17 -47.74
CA VAL A 42 -10.38 9.73 -46.48
C VAL A 42 -10.60 8.73 -45.34
N LEU A 43 -9.55 8.50 -44.56
CA LEU A 43 -9.64 7.73 -43.32
C LEU A 43 -10.52 8.48 -42.31
N TYR A 44 -11.64 7.87 -41.94
CA TYR A 44 -12.52 8.36 -40.88
C TYR A 44 -11.98 8.02 -39.49
N SER A 45 -11.59 6.76 -39.27
CA SER A 45 -11.03 6.31 -38.00
C SER A 45 -10.14 5.08 -38.18
N ALA A 46 -9.28 4.79 -37.21
CA ALA A 46 -8.51 3.56 -37.18
C ALA A 46 -8.51 2.97 -35.77
N TYR A 47 -8.45 1.65 -35.68
CA TYR A 47 -8.38 0.94 -34.42
C TYR A 47 -7.45 -0.27 -34.52
N PRO A 48 -6.47 -0.42 -33.62
CA PRO A 48 -6.10 0.51 -32.54
C PRO A 48 -5.37 1.76 -33.09
N LYS A 49 -5.59 2.93 -32.46
CA LYS A 49 -4.90 4.19 -32.76
C LYS A 49 -4.75 5.04 -31.50
N SER A 50 -3.54 5.55 -31.25
CA SER A 50 -3.24 6.51 -30.17
C SER A 50 -2.46 7.69 -30.74
N ALA A 51 -2.80 8.91 -30.32
CA ALA A 51 -2.13 10.12 -30.79
C ALA A 51 -0.72 10.31 -30.20
N ASP A 52 -0.52 9.85 -28.97
CA ASP A 52 0.67 10.12 -28.14
C ASP A 52 1.13 8.88 -27.35
N THR A 53 0.67 7.69 -27.71
CA THR A 53 0.90 6.41 -26.99
C THR A 53 0.35 6.35 -25.56
N SER A 54 -0.49 7.32 -25.15
CA SER A 54 -1.12 7.34 -23.83
C SER A 54 -2.15 6.23 -23.64
N VAL A 55 -2.75 5.75 -24.73
CA VAL A 55 -3.77 4.71 -24.73
C VAL A 55 -3.15 3.39 -25.15
N TRP A 56 -3.37 2.37 -24.33
CA TRP A 56 -2.93 1.01 -24.61
C TRP A 56 -4.07 0.13 -25.04
N PHE A 57 -3.76 -0.82 -25.89
CA PHE A 57 -4.72 -1.73 -26.49
C PHE A 57 -4.39 -3.16 -26.10
N ASP A 58 -5.41 -3.94 -25.81
CA ASP A 58 -5.27 -5.38 -25.63
C ASP A 58 -5.03 -6.02 -27.00
N GLU A 59 -3.81 -6.48 -27.25
CA GLU A 59 -3.44 -7.09 -28.52
C GLU A 59 -4.24 -8.35 -28.84
N LYS A 60 -4.71 -9.06 -27.81
CA LYS A 60 -5.47 -10.30 -27.96
C LYS A 60 -6.94 -10.02 -28.26
N ALA A 61 -7.42 -8.81 -27.99
CA ALA A 61 -8.77 -8.35 -28.32
C ALA A 61 -8.89 -7.85 -29.77
N LEU A 62 -7.79 -7.77 -30.53
CA LEU A 62 -7.78 -7.36 -31.94
C LEU A 62 -8.37 -8.43 -32.86
N LYS A 63 -9.62 -8.84 -32.62
CA LYS A 63 -10.34 -9.87 -33.36
C LYS A 63 -11.26 -9.25 -34.41
N HIS A 64 -11.60 -10.05 -35.42
CA HIS A 64 -12.63 -9.69 -36.38
C HIS A 64 -14.01 -9.66 -35.69
N THR A 65 -14.94 -8.83 -36.19
CA THR A 65 -16.30 -8.73 -35.63
C THR A 65 -17.12 -10.00 -35.86
N ILE A 66 -16.95 -10.62 -37.01
CA ILE A 66 -17.43 -11.97 -37.33
C ILE A 66 -16.44 -12.98 -36.75
N ALA A 67 -16.88 -13.75 -35.75
CA ALA A 67 -16.10 -14.82 -35.13
C ALA A 67 -16.60 -16.19 -35.62
N ASP A 68 -15.96 -16.71 -36.67
CA ASP A 68 -16.17 -18.07 -37.17
C ASP A 68 -14.83 -18.79 -37.35
N SER A 69 -14.84 -20.03 -37.84
CA SER A 69 -13.63 -20.84 -38.00
C SER A 69 -12.59 -20.23 -38.95
N PHE A 70 -12.98 -19.25 -39.78
CA PHE A 70 -12.05 -18.57 -40.68
C PHE A 70 -11.23 -17.49 -39.97
N THR A 71 -11.80 -16.84 -38.95
CA THR A 71 -11.22 -15.69 -38.25
C THR A 71 -10.84 -15.94 -36.79
N ALA A 72 -11.26 -17.07 -36.20
CA ALA A 72 -11.12 -17.36 -34.76
C ALA A 72 -9.70 -17.13 -34.21
N ASP A 73 -8.69 -17.65 -34.89
CA ASP A 73 -7.28 -17.58 -34.46
C ASP A 73 -6.49 -16.46 -35.14
N LYS A 74 -7.19 -15.50 -35.75
CA LYS A 74 -6.57 -14.38 -36.47
C LYS A 74 -6.74 -13.07 -35.73
N TYR A 75 -5.90 -12.10 -36.09
CA TYR A 75 -5.92 -10.76 -35.51
C TYR A 75 -6.01 -9.72 -36.62
N PHE A 76 -6.71 -8.62 -36.35
CA PHE A 76 -7.00 -7.59 -37.34
C PHE A 76 -6.92 -6.19 -36.73
N ILE A 77 -6.28 -5.30 -37.49
CA ILE A 77 -6.36 -3.86 -37.30
C ILE A 77 -7.44 -3.33 -38.25
N ARG A 78 -8.17 -2.29 -37.85
CA ARG A 78 -9.29 -1.73 -38.61
C ARG A 78 -8.94 -0.33 -39.08
N ALA A 79 -9.17 -0.06 -40.36
CA ALA A 79 -9.19 1.27 -40.94
C ALA A 79 -10.58 1.53 -41.52
N VAL A 80 -11.25 2.57 -41.02
CA VAL A 80 -12.60 2.94 -41.44
C VAL A 80 -12.50 4.16 -42.35
N PHE A 81 -13.10 4.06 -43.52
CA PHE A 81 -13.19 5.12 -44.53
C PHE A 81 -14.62 5.63 -44.62
N LYS A 82 -14.80 6.92 -44.91
CA LYS A 82 -16.14 7.46 -45.22
C LYS A 82 -16.55 7.01 -46.62
N ASP A 83 -17.76 6.48 -46.76
CA ASP A 83 -18.33 6.02 -48.04
C ASP A 83 -19.78 6.48 -48.14
N THR A 84 -19.99 7.79 -48.27
CA THR A 84 -21.34 8.37 -48.32
C THR A 84 -22.12 7.94 -49.56
N ASP A 85 -21.40 7.60 -50.63
CA ASP A 85 -21.97 7.36 -51.96
C ASP A 85 -21.94 5.86 -52.33
N GLY A 86 -21.34 5.01 -51.47
CA GLY A 86 -21.24 3.55 -51.67
C GLY A 86 -20.22 3.12 -52.73
N THR A 87 -19.45 4.06 -53.27
CA THR A 87 -18.58 3.90 -54.44
C THR A 87 -17.17 3.40 -54.08
N LEU A 88 -16.81 3.27 -52.80
CA LEU A 88 -15.49 2.76 -52.45
C LEU A 88 -15.31 1.28 -52.81
N ILE A 89 -14.18 0.94 -53.41
CA ILE A 89 -13.77 -0.43 -53.76
C ILE A 89 -12.42 -0.77 -53.11
N PHE A 90 -12.24 -2.08 -52.86
CA PHE A 90 -10.97 -2.62 -52.42
C PHE A 90 -10.06 -2.83 -53.61
N ASN A 91 -8.93 -2.12 -53.65
CA ASN A 91 -8.03 -2.13 -54.79
C ASN A 91 -6.95 -3.22 -54.63
N GLY A 92 -7.39 -4.44 -54.28
CA GLY A 92 -6.58 -5.66 -54.33
C GLY A 92 -5.66 -5.96 -53.13
N LEU A 93 -5.42 -7.26 -52.91
CA LEU A 93 -4.57 -7.76 -51.83
C LEU A 93 -3.08 -7.43 -52.01
N GLU A 94 -2.60 -7.18 -53.23
CA GLU A 94 -1.21 -6.79 -53.50
C GLU A 94 -0.89 -5.39 -52.95
N ASN A 95 -1.83 -4.46 -53.03
CA ASN A 95 -1.68 -3.14 -52.41
C ASN A 95 -1.69 -3.25 -50.87
N LEU A 96 -2.52 -4.14 -50.32
CA LEU A 96 -2.51 -4.44 -48.88
C LEU A 96 -1.17 -5.05 -48.42
N LYS A 97 -0.54 -5.93 -49.21
CA LYS A 97 0.80 -6.51 -48.93
C LYS A 97 1.90 -5.46 -48.81
N SER A 98 1.75 -4.32 -49.49
CA SER A 98 2.68 -3.20 -49.43
C SER A 98 2.58 -2.42 -48.12
N SER A 99 1.57 -2.71 -47.29
CA SER A 99 1.41 -2.11 -45.96
C SER A 99 2.39 -2.72 -44.96
N THR A 100 2.76 -1.93 -43.96
CA THR A 100 3.69 -2.38 -42.91
C THR A 100 3.11 -2.15 -41.52
N ILE A 101 3.22 -3.18 -40.68
CA ILE A 101 2.93 -3.13 -39.25
C ILE A 101 4.20 -3.58 -38.55
N ARG A 102 4.90 -2.68 -37.88
CA ARG A 102 6.19 -3.02 -37.26
C ARG A 102 6.31 -2.43 -35.86
N PRO A 103 7.02 -3.10 -34.94
CA PRO A 103 7.36 -2.48 -33.67
C PRO A 103 8.29 -1.28 -33.92
N SER A 104 8.12 -0.16 -33.22
CA SER A 104 8.96 1.04 -33.39
C SER A 104 10.46 0.76 -33.20
N ASN A 105 10.80 -0.25 -32.38
CA ASN A 105 12.18 -0.66 -32.10
C ASN A 105 12.64 -1.87 -32.95
N GLY A 106 11.92 -2.22 -34.02
CA GLY A 106 12.27 -3.37 -34.85
C GLY A 106 11.92 -3.19 -36.32
N THR A 107 12.41 -4.10 -37.14
CA THR A 107 12.31 -4.02 -38.61
C THR A 107 11.38 -5.06 -39.22
N ALA A 108 10.91 -6.03 -38.43
CA ALA A 108 10.05 -7.10 -38.91
C ALA A 108 8.62 -6.59 -39.17
N ASN A 109 8.10 -6.84 -40.37
CA ASN A 109 6.69 -6.62 -40.70
C ASN A 109 5.84 -7.75 -40.11
N LEU A 110 4.79 -7.38 -39.37
CA LEU A 110 3.85 -8.26 -38.70
C LEU A 110 2.52 -8.38 -39.45
N LEU A 111 2.43 -7.86 -40.68
CA LEU A 111 1.34 -8.21 -41.58
C LEU A 111 1.27 -9.74 -41.76
N ASP A 112 0.08 -10.33 -41.64
CA ASP A 112 -0.12 -11.78 -41.82
C ASP A 112 -0.16 -12.13 -43.31
N ILE A 113 1.03 -12.11 -43.93
CA ILE A 113 1.23 -12.43 -45.36
C ILE A 113 0.75 -13.85 -45.68
N ASP A 114 0.88 -14.79 -44.75
CA ASP A 114 0.45 -16.18 -44.95
C ASP A 114 -1.09 -16.26 -45.07
N PHE A 115 -1.82 -15.50 -44.25
CA PHE A 115 -3.28 -15.38 -44.39
C PHE A 115 -3.69 -14.67 -45.68
N ILE A 116 -2.98 -13.60 -46.08
CA ILE A 116 -3.24 -12.91 -47.34
C ILE A 116 -3.04 -13.86 -48.53
N ASN A 117 -1.91 -14.58 -48.57
CA ASN A 117 -1.61 -15.55 -49.64
C ASN A 117 -2.66 -16.68 -49.68
N LYS A 118 -3.11 -17.17 -48.51
CA LYS A 118 -4.20 -18.15 -48.45
C LYS A 118 -5.48 -17.65 -49.15
N ILE A 119 -5.80 -16.36 -49.07
CA ILE A 119 -6.97 -15.79 -49.77
C ILE A 119 -6.68 -15.65 -51.27
N ILE A 120 -5.48 -15.21 -51.65
CA ILE A 120 -5.06 -15.09 -53.06
C ILE A 120 -5.16 -16.45 -53.77
N ASP A 121 -4.74 -17.53 -53.12
CA ASP A 121 -4.70 -18.87 -53.70
C ASP A 121 -6.10 -19.54 -53.82
N MET A 122 -7.18 -18.88 -53.37
CA MET A 122 -8.56 -19.37 -53.54
C MET A 122 -9.09 -19.14 -54.96
N GLU A 123 -10.13 -19.87 -55.36
CA GLU A 123 -10.87 -19.60 -56.60
C GLU A 123 -11.51 -18.20 -56.58
N ASP A 124 -11.59 -17.52 -57.73
CA ASP A 124 -11.97 -16.10 -57.81
C ASP A 124 -13.34 -15.80 -57.16
N SER A 125 -14.36 -16.65 -57.40
CA SER A 125 -15.69 -16.47 -56.81
C SER A 125 -15.68 -16.62 -55.28
N ALA A 126 -14.92 -17.58 -54.74
CA ALA A 126 -14.77 -17.75 -53.31
C ALA A 126 -13.93 -16.61 -52.70
N ARG A 127 -12.88 -16.17 -53.40
CA ARG A 127 -12.01 -15.07 -53.00
C ARG A 127 -12.81 -13.78 -52.81
N GLU A 128 -13.67 -13.44 -53.76
CA GLU A 128 -14.51 -12.24 -53.70
C GLU A 128 -15.47 -12.26 -52.50
N GLN A 129 -16.09 -13.41 -52.23
CA GLN A 129 -16.96 -13.58 -51.05
C GLN A 129 -16.19 -13.40 -49.74
N ILE A 130 -14.99 -13.98 -49.64
CA ILE A 130 -14.12 -13.85 -48.45
C ILE A 130 -13.65 -12.40 -48.27
N LEU A 131 -13.27 -11.72 -49.36
CA LEU A 131 -12.84 -10.33 -49.31
C LEU A 131 -13.96 -9.42 -48.78
N ASN A 132 -15.15 -9.51 -49.35
CA ASN A 132 -16.29 -8.69 -48.96
C ASN A 132 -16.80 -9.01 -47.53
N LYS A 133 -16.60 -10.26 -47.08
CA LYS A 133 -17.03 -10.69 -45.74
C LYS A 133 -16.04 -10.33 -44.64
N TYR A 134 -14.72 -10.40 -44.89
CA TYR A 134 -13.71 -10.35 -43.82
C TYR A 134 -12.61 -9.30 -44.00
N ILE A 135 -12.38 -8.78 -45.20
CA ILE A 135 -11.31 -7.79 -45.46
C ILE A 135 -11.89 -6.42 -45.71
N PHE A 136 -12.88 -6.31 -46.59
CA PHE A 136 -13.46 -5.04 -47.01
C PHE A 136 -14.96 -5.05 -46.79
N VAL A 137 -15.37 -4.69 -45.57
CA VAL A 137 -16.76 -4.78 -45.12
C VAL A 137 -17.43 -3.43 -45.29
N LYS A 138 -18.38 -3.35 -46.23
CA LYS A 138 -19.20 -2.16 -46.46
C LYS A 138 -20.35 -2.07 -45.45
N ASN A 139 -20.51 -0.91 -44.83
CA ASN A 139 -21.69 -0.48 -44.09
C ASN A 139 -22.34 0.70 -44.83
N LEU A 140 -23.52 1.16 -44.38
CA LEU A 140 -24.36 2.13 -45.10
C LEU A 140 -23.62 3.42 -45.54
N ASP A 141 -22.75 3.97 -44.71
CA ASP A 141 -22.05 5.25 -44.91
C ASP A 141 -20.52 5.14 -44.74
N GLN A 142 -20.02 3.94 -44.47
CA GLN A 142 -18.64 3.69 -44.06
C GLN A 142 -18.16 2.33 -44.53
N VAL A 143 -16.89 2.25 -44.90
CA VAL A 143 -16.23 0.97 -45.21
C VAL A 143 -15.15 0.67 -44.20
N THR A 144 -15.14 -0.55 -43.68
CA THR A 144 -14.09 -1.04 -42.79
C THR A 144 -13.14 -1.96 -43.54
N LEU A 145 -11.89 -1.55 -43.65
CA LEU A 145 -10.78 -2.39 -44.07
C LEU A 145 -10.17 -3.08 -42.85
N TYR A 146 -10.24 -4.41 -42.82
CA TYR A 146 -9.58 -5.27 -41.84
C TYR A 146 -8.22 -5.70 -42.37
N ILE A 147 -7.17 -5.24 -41.70
CA ILE A 147 -5.77 -5.49 -42.02
C ILE A 147 -5.30 -6.66 -41.15
N PRO A 148 -5.03 -7.85 -41.72
CA PRO A 148 -4.66 -9.03 -40.96
C PRO A 148 -3.24 -8.91 -40.42
N VAL A 149 -3.06 -9.18 -39.12
CA VAL A 149 -1.77 -9.10 -38.44
C VAL A 149 -1.45 -10.39 -37.71
N LYS A 150 -0.16 -10.68 -37.59
CA LYS A 150 0.37 -11.73 -36.73
C LYS A 150 0.13 -11.37 -35.26
N GLU A 151 0.25 -12.36 -34.39
CA GLU A 151 0.17 -12.13 -32.95
C GLU A 151 1.18 -11.06 -32.53
N LEU A 152 0.64 -9.96 -32.00
CA LEU A 152 1.45 -8.85 -31.53
C LEU A 152 1.97 -9.16 -30.14
N ARG A 153 3.13 -8.59 -29.80
CA ARG A 153 3.70 -8.70 -28.46
C ARG A 153 3.07 -7.64 -27.57
N SER A 154 2.81 -8.01 -26.32
CA SER A 154 2.50 -7.08 -25.24
C SER A 154 3.65 -6.06 -25.05
N GLN A 155 3.37 -4.91 -24.43
CA GLN A 155 4.36 -3.87 -24.11
C GLN A 155 5.15 -3.35 -25.33
N THR A 156 4.51 -3.24 -26.49
CA THR A 156 5.19 -2.84 -27.73
C THR A 156 4.41 -1.74 -28.43
N THR A 157 5.11 -0.65 -28.78
CA THR A 157 4.56 0.38 -29.67
C THR A 157 4.73 -0.07 -31.11
N TYR A 158 3.63 -0.02 -31.85
CA TYR A 158 3.57 -0.40 -33.26
C TYR A 158 3.31 0.82 -34.12
N GLU A 159 4.07 0.91 -35.21
CA GLU A 159 3.83 1.82 -36.32
C GLU A 159 3.08 1.06 -37.41
N VAL A 160 1.95 1.63 -37.83
CA VAL A 160 1.17 1.14 -38.95
C VAL A 160 1.31 2.11 -40.10
N SER A 161 1.72 1.60 -41.25
CA SER A 161 1.70 2.27 -42.54
C SER A 161 0.79 1.48 -43.47
N LEU A 162 -0.41 2.00 -43.68
CA LEU A 162 -1.30 1.51 -44.73
C LEU A 162 -0.83 2.13 -46.05
N ALA A 163 -0.53 1.29 -47.01
CA ALA A 163 -0.06 1.72 -48.33
C ALA A 163 -1.11 2.60 -49.03
N SER A 164 -0.64 3.48 -49.91
CA SER A 164 -1.53 4.17 -50.83
C SER A 164 -2.23 3.16 -51.74
N GLN A 165 -3.36 3.58 -52.34
CA GLN A 165 -4.10 2.76 -53.31
C GLN A 165 -4.66 1.45 -52.73
N ALA A 166 -4.80 1.30 -51.41
CA ALA A 166 -5.46 0.15 -50.79
C ALA A 166 -6.99 0.19 -50.96
N VAL A 167 -7.57 1.39 -50.93
CA VAL A 167 -8.98 1.69 -51.14
C VAL A 167 -9.07 2.78 -52.19
N ALA A 168 -9.98 2.65 -53.15
CA ALA A 168 -10.18 3.61 -54.25
C ALA A 168 -11.66 3.83 -54.51
N TYR A 169 -12.00 4.92 -55.20
CA TYR A 169 -13.33 5.09 -55.78
C TYR A 169 -13.50 4.23 -57.03
N ASP A 170 -14.71 3.71 -57.22
CA ASP A 170 -15.16 2.96 -58.40
C ASP A 170 -15.48 3.93 -59.55
N ASP A 171 -14.46 4.58 -60.09
CA ASP A 171 -14.62 5.58 -61.16
C ASP A 171 -13.98 5.08 -62.47
N ASP A 172 -14.81 4.87 -63.51
CA ASP A 172 -14.43 4.45 -64.88
C ASP A 172 -13.50 5.44 -65.63
N ILE A 173 -13.07 6.54 -65.01
CA ILE A 173 -12.40 7.69 -65.66
C ILE A 173 -10.85 7.56 -65.67
N GLY A 174 -10.32 6.38 -65.34
CA GLY A 174 -8.95 6.00 -65.72
C GLY A 174 -7.83 6.44 -64.78
N GLU A 175 -8.14 7.16 -63.70
CA GLU A 175 -7.24 7.27 -62.55
C GLU A 175 -8.02 6.89 -61.30
N ASN A 176 -7.94 5.62 -60.89
CA ASN A 176 -8.42 5.19 -59.57
C ASN A 176 -7.69 6.04 -58.52
N MET A 177 -8.34 7.11 -58.06
CA MET A 177 -7.80 7.99 -57.04
C MET A 177 -7.93 7.25 -55.70
N GLY A 178 -6.95 6.39 -55.43
CA GLY A 178 -6.86 5.67 -54.18
C GLY A 178 -6.45 6.55 -53.00
N ASN A 179 -6.63 6.01 -51.81
CA ASN A 179 -6.16 6.62 -50.58
C ASN A 179 -4.66 6.95 -50.66
N GLU A 180 -4.25 8.03 -49.99
CA GLU A 180 -2.83 8.26 -49.74
C GLU A 180 -2.28 7.29 -48.70
N ALA A 181 -0.95 7.25 -48.54
CA ALA A 181 -0.33 6.46 -47.49
C ALA A 181 -0.75 7.00 -46.11
N ILE A 182 -1.32 6.13 -45.27
CA ILE A 182 -1.85 6.52 -43.97
C ILE A 182 -0.94 5.96 -42.88
N LEU A 183 -0.54 6.82 -41.95
CA LEU A 183 0.35 6.49 -40.84
C LEU A 183 -0.33 6.71 -39.50
N TRP A 184 -0.20 5.74 -38.59
CA TRP A 184 -0.58 5.91 -37.20
C TRP A 184 0.21 4.95 -36.30
N SER A 185 0.10 5.14 -34.99
CA SER A 185 0.70 4.26 -34.01
C SER A 185 -0.27 3.87 -32.92
N PHE A 186 0.07 2.79 -32.22
CA PHE A 186 -0.62 2.36 -31.01
C PHE A 186 0.35 1.57 -30.14
N THR A 187 0.03 1.43 -28.86
CA THR A 187 0.85 0.63 -27.92
C THR A 187 0.01 -0.50 -27.35
N THR A 188 0.59 -1.70 -27.28
CA THR A 188 -0.07 -2.86 -26.68
C THR A 188 0.09 -2.86 -25.17
N THR A 189 -0.88 -3.48 -24.49
CA THR A 189 -0.94 -3.56 -23.04
C THR A 189 0.30 -4.26 -22.50
N THR A 190 0.76 -3.86 -21.31
CA THR A 190 1.92 -4.47 -20.65
C THR A 190 1.51 -5.15 -19.35
N THR A 191 2.42 -5.96 -18.81
CA THR A 191 2.30 -6.41 -17.43
C THR A 191 2.39 -5.20 -16.50
N PRO A 192 1.45 -5.02 -15.56
CA PRO A 192 1.52 -3.92 -14.60
C PRO A 192 2.79 -4.06 -13.77
N PHE A 193 3.40 -2.93 -13.41
CA PHE A 193 4.51 -2.86 -12.48
C PHE A 193 4.02 -2.25 -11.18
N VAL A 194 4.25 -2.91 -10.06
CA VAL A 194 3.91 -2.38 -8.74
C VAL A 194 5.21 -2.05 -8.03
N GLU A 195 5.36 -0.79 -7.65
CA GLU A 195 6.52 -0.29 -6.92
C GLU A 195 6.29 -0.41 -5.42
N ASN A 196 5.11 -0.01 -4.94
CA ASN A 196 4.81 0.06 -3.52
C ASN A 196 3.31 -0.15 -3.24
N ILE A 197 3.01 -0.65 -2.04
CA ILE A 197 1.66 -0.91 -1.55
C ILE A 197 1.58 -0.24 -0.18
N SER A 198 0.64 0.67 0.02
CA SER A 198 0.59 1.56 1.19
C SER A 198 0.51 0.85 2.54
N THR A 199 0.14 -0.44 2.56
CA THR A 199 -0.11 -1.18 3.80
C THR A 199 0.20 -2.67 3.65
N GLY A 200 1.13 -3.19 4.44
CA GLY A 200 1.52 -4.61 4.42
C GLY A 200 0.71 -5.50 5.37
N SER A 201 0.00 -4.92 6.34
CA SER A 201 -0.86 -5.67 7.26
C SER A 201 -2.05 -4.84 7.75
N ILE A 202 -3.21 -5.48 7.88
CA ILE A 202 -4.48 -4.88 8.29
C ILE A 202 -5.20 -5.79 9.30
N PRO A 203 -6.01 -5.23 10.21
CA PRO A 203 -6.79 -6.05 11.14
C PRO A 203 -8.02 -6.65 10.44
N GLU A 204 -8.49 -7.82 10.89
CA GLU A 204 -9.65 -8.53 10.32
C GLU A 204 -10.96 -7.70 10.34
N ASN A 205 -11.03 -6.67 11.19
CA ASN A 205 -12.11 -5.68 11.27
C ASN A 205 -11.83 -4.39 10.47
N TYR A 206 -10.94 -4.44 9.46
CA TYR A 206 -10.69 -3.33 8.53
C TYR A 206 -11.97 -2.66 8.00
N ASP A 207 -11.95 -1.34 7.90
CA ASP A 207 -13.02 -0.60 7.24
C ASP A 207 -12.92 -0.85 5.73
N SER A 208 -13.99 -1.36 5.12
CA SER A 208 -14.04 -1.60 3.67
C SER A 208 -14.19 -0.33 2.86
N ASP A 209 -14.50 0.80 3.50
CA ASP A 209 -14.64 2.12 2.86
C ASP A 209 -13.32 2.90 2.85
N ILE A 210 -12.25 2.34 3.45
CA ILE A 210 -10.90 2.88 3.39
C ILE A 210 -10.12 2.13 2.31
N PRO A 211 -9.75 2.78 1.19
CA PRO A 211 -8.99 2.11 0.15
C PRO A 211 -7.53 1.96 0.56
N LEU A 212 -6.92 0.86 0.11
CA LEU A 212 -5.48 0.71 0.07
C LEU A 212 -4.94 1.32 -1.23
N THR A 213 -3.81 2.01 -1.18
CA THR A 213 -3.19 2.60 -2.37
C THR A 213 -2.06 1.72 -2.88
N ILE A 214 -2.15 1.33 -4.16
CA ILE A 214 -1.07 0.65 -4.87
C ILE A 214 -0.41 1.66 -5.81
N TYR A 215 0.89 1.88 -5.63
CA TYR A 215 1.72 2.71 -6.48
C TYR A 215 2.54 1.84 -7.43
N GLY A 216 2.73 2.34 -8.64
CA GLY A 216 3.57 1.66 -9.61
C GLY A 216 3.44 2.32 -10.97
N ASP A 217 3.62 1.53 -12.00
CA ASP A 217 3.50 1.97 -13.37
C ASP A 217 2.70 0.97 -14.19
N PHE A 218 2.19 1.47 -15.30
CA PHE A 218 1.51 0.66 -16.28
C PHE A 218 0.20 0.01 -15.82
N PHE A 219 -0.60 0.73 -15.04
CA PHE A 219 -1.98 0.34 -14.76
C PHE A 219 -2.89 0.80 -15.89
N TYR A 220 -3.59 -0.14 -16.52
CA TYR A 220 -4.54 0.19 -17.58
C TYR A 220 -5.93 0.44 -16.98
N THR A 221 -6.29 1.71 -16.80
CA THR A 221 -7.46 2.16 -16.02
C THR A 221 -8.78 1.49 -16.40
N ASP A 222 -8.93 1.07 -17.66
CA ASP A 222 -10.17 0.50 -18.18
C ASP A 222 -10.33 -0.99 -17.85
N THR A 223 -9.22 -1.75 -17.82
CA THR A 223 -9.26 -3.22 -17.68
C THR A 223 -8.48 -3.76 -16.49
N VAL A 224 -7.71 -2.92 -15.80
CA VAL A 224 -6.93 -3.31 -14.63
C VAL A 224 -7.85 -3.89 -13.55
N SER A 225 -7.41 -5.01 -12.99
CA SER A 225 -8.07 -5.69 -11.89
C SER A 225 -7.03 -6.10 -10.86
N VAL A 226 -7.39 -5.94 -9.58
CA VAL A 226 -6.57 -6.32 -8.43
C VAL A 226 -7.25 -7.47 -7.71
N TYR A 227 -6.46 -8.43 -7.26
CA TYR A 227 -6.93 -9.60 -6.53
C TYR A 227 -6.12 -9.83 -5.27
N PHE A 228 -6.81 -10.29 -4.23
CA PHE A 228 -6.22 -10.85 -3.01
C PHE A 228 -6.39 -12.37 -3.06
N ASN A 229 -5.32 -13.09 -3.37
CA ASN A 229 -5.35 -14.46 -3.89
C ASN A 229 -6.28 -14.54 -5.12
N ASP A 230 -7.45 -15.17 -4.98
CA ASP A 230 -8.45 -15.32 -6.04
C ASP A 230 -9.64 -14.36 -5.90
N LEU A 231 -9.71 -13.60 -4.81
CA LEU A 231 -10.81 -12.67 -4.56
C LEU A 231 -10.55 -11.34 -5.29
N LYS A 232 -11.45 -11.01 -6.23
CA LYS A 232 -11.39 -9.74 -6.95
C LYS A 232 -11.73 -8.58 -6.00
N ALA A 233 -10.87 -7.57 -5.99
CA ALA A 233 -11.09 -6.34 -5.25
C ALA A 233 -11.90 -5.33 -6.06
N THR A 234 -12.53 -4.38 -5.36
CA THR A 234 -13.20 -3.24 -6.00
C THR A 234 -12.20 -2.10 -6.15
N LEU A 235 -12.14 -1.48 -7.33
CA LEU A 235 -11.26 -0.35 -7.59
C LEU A 235 -12.01 0.97 -7.42
N GLY A 236 -11.37 1.92 -6.75
CA GLY A 236 -11.79 3.32 -6.60
C GLY A 236 -11.19 4.20 -7.70
N ALA A 237 -10.48 5.26 -7.30
CA ALA A 237 -9.72 6.07 -8.24
C ALA A 237 -8.61 5.25 -8.92
N LYS A 238 -8.46 5.45 -10.23
CA LYS A 238 -7.47 4.75 -11.06
C LYS A 238 -6.74 5.75 -11.93
N THR A 239 -5.42 5.77 -11.83
CA THR A 239 -4.52 6.46 -12.74
C THR A 239 -3.52 5.46 -13.32
N ARG A 240 -2.69 5.91 -14.27
CA ARG A 240 -1.64 5.08 -14.87
C ARG A 240 -0.58 4.58 -13.87
N ASN A 241 -0.44 5.28 -12.75
CA ASN A 241 0.60 5.05 -11.74
C ASN A 241 0.08 4.80 -10.32
N MET A 242 -1.23 4.83 -10.12
CA MET A 242 -1.84 4.66 -8.81
C MET A 242 -3.22 4.03 -8.91
N LEU A 243 -3.49 3.08 -8.01
CA LEU A 243 -4.80 2.44 -7.86
C LEU A 243 -5.26 2.56 -6.42
N GLU A 244 -6.47 3.05 -6.22
CA GLU A 244 -7.20 2.87 -4.96
C GLU A 244 -7.96 1.55 -4.99
N VAL A 245 -7.71 0.71 -4.01
CA VAL A 245 -8.22 -0.66 -3.95
C VAL A 245 -8.98 -0.85 -2.65
N TYR A 246 -10.29 -1.02 -2.76
CA TYR A 246 -11.13 -1.38 -1.63
C TYR A 246 -11.05 -2.88 -1.36
N LEU A 247 -10.83 -3.20 -0.10
CA LEU A 247 -10.74 -4.58 0.36
C LEU A 247 -12.11 -5.26 0.25
N PRO A 248 -12.17 -6.56 -0.13
CA PRO A 248 -13.41 -7.31 -0.20
C PRO A 248 -14.26 -7.19 1.08
N SER A 249 -15.58 -7.10 0.96
CA SER A 249 -16.50 -6.92 2.08
C SER A 249 -17.63 -7.96 2.09
N GLY A 250 -18.49 -7.91 3.11
CA GLY A 250 -19.63 -8.82 3.26
C GLY A 250 -19.21 -10.29 3.36
N SER A 251 -19.84 -11.16 2.56
CA SER A 251 -19.52 -12.60 2.53
C SER A 251 -18.13 -12.92 1.97
N HIS A 252 -17.51 -11.99 1.24
CA HIS A 252 -16.19 -12.15 0.64
C HIS A 252 -15.08 -11.47 1.46
N ARG A 253 -15.39 -11.00 2.67
CA ARG A 253 -14.44 -10.35 3.56
C ARG A 253 -13.23 -11.27 3.81
N LEU A 254 -12.03 -10.70 3.72
CA LEU A 254 -10.78 -11.40 3.97
C LEU A 254 -10.74 -11.82 5.45
N LYS A 255 -10.49 -13.10 5.68
CA LYS A 255 -10.32 -13.67 7.01
C LYS A 255 -8.88 -13.47 7.46
N THR A 256 -8.60 -13.74 8.73
CA THR A 256 -7.22 -13.81 9.22
C THR A 256 -6.36 -14.73 8.33
N GLY A 257 -5.24 -14.22 7.80
CA GLY A 257 -4.39 -14.95 6.87
C GLY A 257 -3.42 -14.06 6.09
N ILE A 258 -2.61 -14.67 5.23
CA ILE A 258 -1.69 -13.99 4.32
C ILE A 258 -2.28 -14.10 2.92
N TYR A 259 -2.36 -12.98 2.21
CA TYR A 259 -2.96 -12.88 0.88
C TYR A 259 -1.95 -12.32 -0.11
N ASP A 260 -1.79 -13.00 -1.24
CA ASP A 260 -1.03 -12.53 -2.37
C ASP A 260 -1.79 -11.41 -3.07
N ILE A 261 -1.16 -10.25 -3.20
CA ILE A 261 -1.69 -9.14 -3.99
C ILE A 261 -1.19 -9.35 -5.42
N THR A 262 -2.16 -9.53 -6.32
CA THR A 262 -1.87 -9.68 -7.74
C THR A 262 -2.63 -8.64 -8.55
N VAL A 263 -1.98 -8.14 -9.60
CA VAL A 263 -2.53 -7.11 -10.50
C VAL A 263 -2.48 -7.65 -11.93
N GLN A 264 -3.52 -7.34 -12.70
CA GLN A 264 -3.70 -7.86 -14.05
C GLN A 264 -4.39 -6.79 -14.93
N ASN A 265 -3.80 -6.47 -16.08
CA ASN A 265 -4.39 -5.58 -17.08
C ASN A 265 -5.25 -6.38 -18.06
N GLY A 266 -6.46 -6.79 -17.66
CA GLY A 266 -7.38 -7.56 -18.52
C GLY A 266 -7.25 -9.09 -18.40
N VAL A 267 -8.36 -9.80 -18.61
CA VAL A 267 -8.57 -11.22 -18.25
C VAL A 267 -7.61 -12.20 -18.95
N ASN A 268 -7.10 -11.82 -20.12
CA ASN A 268 -6.22 -12.59 -21.00
C ASN A 268 -4.72 -12.26 -20.83
N HIS A 269 -4.37 -11.40 -19.87
CA HIS A 269 -2.99 -11.06 -19.51
C HIS A 269 -2.52 -11.84 -18.27
N LYS A 270 -1.19 -12.00 -18.12
CA LYS A 270 -0.62 -12.73 -17.00
C LYS A 270 -0.87 -11.99 -15.69
N ARG A 271 -1.47 -12.69 -14.73
CA ARG A 271 -1.54 -12.26 -13.33
C ARG A 271 -0.15 -12.37 -12.69
N THR A 272 0.33 -11.28 -12.10
CA THR A 272 1.67 -11.23 -11.50
C THR A 272 1.56 -10.96 -10.00
N LEU A 273 2.39 -11.66 -9.21
CA LEU A 273 2.52 -11.43 -7.77
C LEU A 273 3.34 -10.17 -7.53
N HIS A 274 2.78 -9.22 -6.80
CA HIS A 274 3.37 -7.91 -6.57
C HIS A 274 3.61 -7.60 -5.10
N GLY A 275 2.89 -8.24 -4.20
CA GLY A 275 3.06 -8.04 -2.78
C GLY A 275 2.21 -9.00 -1.98
N ILE A 276 2.26 -8.81 -0.66
CA ILE A 276 1.60 -9.67 0.29
C ILE A 276 0.86 -8.78 1.29
N LEU A 277 -0.41 -9.10 1.56
CA LEU A 277 -1.23 -8.48 2.58
C LEU A 277 -1.43 -9.46 3.74
N GLY A 278 -0.98 -9.09 4.94
CA GLY A 278 -1.31 -9.81 6.17
C GLY A 278 -2.63 -9.31 6.74
N VAL A 279 -3.67 -10.14 6.75
CA VAL A 279 -4.86 -9.89 7.58
C VAL A 279 -4.61 -10.54 8.92
N VAL A 280 -4.37 -9.72 9.94
CA VAL A 280 -4.20 -10.19 11.30
C VAL A 280 -5.55 -10.24 11.99
N LYS A 281 -5.76 -11.24 12.84
CA LYS A 281 -6.97 -11.30 13.68
C LYS A 281 -7.14 -9.96 14.36
N ALA A 282 -8.34 -9.38 14.29
CA ALA A 282 -8.61 -8.09 14.90
C ALA A 282 -8.20 -8.16 16.39
N GLY A 283 -7.09 -7.50 16.70
CA GLY A 283 -6.73 -7.15 18.07
C GLY A 283 -7.52 -5.92 18.48
N GLU A 284 -7.74 -5.76 19.79
CA GLU A 284 -8.40 -4.58 20.34
C GLU A 284 -7.69 -3.31 19.85
N ALA A 285 -8.48 -2.33 19.41
CA ALA A 285 -8.11 -1.27 18.47
C ALA A 285 -6.76 -0.57 18.75
N LEU A 286 -5.93 -0.43 17.71
CA LEU A 286 -4.80 0.51 17.71
C LEU A 286 -5.33 1.93 17.47
N SER A 287 -5.02 2.85 18.38
CA SER A 287 -5.27 4.28 18.19
C SER A 287 -4.07 4.94 17.51
N GLY A 288 -4.33 6.00 16.73
CA GLY A 288 -3.33 6.76 15.96
C GLY A 288 -2.15 7.32 16.78
N ASP A 289 -2.23 7.30 18.11
CA ASP A 289 -1.25 7.86 19.04
C ASP A 289 -0.15 6.88 19.48
N GLY A 290 -0.05 5.70 18.85
CA GLY A 290 0.98 4.69 19.20
C GLY A 290 0.64 3.85 20.43
N TYR A 291 -0.65 3.73 20.76
CA TYR A 291 -1.17 2.89 21.84
C TYR A 291 -2.19 1.87 21.32
N VAL A 292 -2.18 0.67 21.90
CA VAL A 292 -3.25 -0.34 21.79
C VAL A 292 -4.28 -0.07 22.88
N LEU A 293 -5.55 0.10 22.51
CA LEU A 293 -6.64 0.31 23.44
C LEU A 293 -7.40 -0.98 23.71
N ARG A 294 -7.65 -1.26 25.00
CA ARG A 294 -8.46 -2.39 25.45
C ARG A 294 -9.52 -1.92 26.44
N ASN A 295 -10.78 -2.02 26.05
CA ASN A 295 -11.91 -1.62 26.90
C ASN A 295 -12.23 -2.74 27.90
N ILE A 296 -12.37 -2.39 29.17
CA ILE A 296 -12.69 -3.30 30.27
C ILE A 296 -13.80 -2.71 31.14
N SER A 297 -14.37 -3.52 32.05
CA SER A 297 -15.45 -3.09 32.94
C SER A 297 -15.08 -1.91 33.87
N LYS A 298 -13.78 -1.72 34.14
CA LYS A 298 -13.25 -0.68 35.01
C LYS A 298 -12.72 0.56 34.27
N GLY A 299 -12.74 0.56 32.94
CA GLY A 299 -12.20 1.63 32.12
C GLY A 299 -11.50 1.13 30.87
N GLU A 300 -10.42 1.81 30.48
CA GLU A 300 -9.70 1.57 29.23
C GLU A 300 -8.22 1.35 29.53
N ILE A 301 -7.62 0.30 28.99
CA ILE A 301 -6.18 0.05 29.09
C ILE A 301 -5.52 0.61 27.83
N ARG A 302 -4.53 1.48 28.04
CA ARG A 302 -3.66 2.03 27.01
C ARG A 302 -2.31 1.34 27.09
N SER A 303 -2.00 0.50 26.11
CA SER A 303 -0.74 -0.25 26.03
C SER A 303 0.18 0.44 25.03
N ASP A 304 1.37 0.85 25.45
CA ASP A 304 2.35 1.50 24.59
C ASP A 304 2.94 0.50 23.59
N THR A 305 3.03 0.88 22.31
CA THR A 305 3.53 -0.01 21.24
C THR A 305 5.06 -0.11 21.19
N LYS A 306 5.78 0.83 21.82
CA LYS A 306 7.24 0.94 21.76
C LYS A 306 7.92 0.46 23.04
N VAL A 307 7.22 0.55 24.17
CA VAL A 307 7.74 0.13 25.48
C VAL A 307 6.74 -0.77 26.18
N SER A 308 7.22 -1.71 27.00
CA SER A 308 6.35 -2.59 27.79
C SER A 308 5.72 -1.80 28.95
N LYS A 309 4.69 -1.02 28.62
CA LYS A 309 4.01 -0.10 29.54
C LYS A 309 2.51 -0.07 29.25
N ASP A 310 1.73 -0.35 30.29
CA ASP A 310 0.28 -0.27 30.24
C ASP A 310 -0.24 0.72 31.29
N ILE A 311 -1.24 1.50 30.92
CA ILE A 311 -1.93 2.43 31.81
C ILE A 311 -3.42 2.12 31.78
N LEU A 312 -3.99 1.80 32.95
CA LEU A 312 -5.43 1.72 33.12
C LEU A 312 -6.01 3.12 33.32
N MET A 313 -6.73 3.62 32.33
CA MET A 313 -7.59 4.80 32.42
C MET A 313 -8.88 4.40 33.12
N LEU A 314 -8.98 4.66 34.42
CA LEU A 314 -10.11 4.27 35.25
C LEU A 314 -11.35 5.10 34.89
N SER A 315 -12.50 4.43 34.73
CA SER A 315 -13.76 5.13 34.50
C SER A 315 -14.15 6.01 35.69
N SER A 316 -14.75 7.17 35.40
CA SER A 316 -15.16 8.16 36.40
C SER A 316 -16.02 7.61 37.55
N GLY A 317 -16.80 6.55 37.29
CA GLY A 317 -17.62 5.87 38.29
C GLY A 317 -16.82 5.27 39.46
N TYR A 318 -15.55 4.90 39.25
CA TYR A 318 -14.71 4.29 40.27
C TYR A 318 -13.84 5.29 41.05
N ASN A 319 -13.85 6.58 40.66
CA ASN A 319 -12.98 7.61 41.24
C ASN A 319 -13.38 8.03 42.67
N ASN A 320 -14.53 7.56 43.16
CA ASN A 320 -15.05 7.82 44.50
C ASN A 320 -15.50 6.54 45.24
N ASP A 321 -14.97 5.39 44.83
CA ASP A 321 -15.36 4.11 45.42
C ASP A 321 -14.78 3.93 46.82
N ALA A 322 -15.58 3.36 47.72
CA ALA A 322 -15.12 3.02 49.07
C ALA A 322 -14.05 1.93 49.06
N TYR A 323 -14.15 0.98 48.12
CA TYR A 323 -13.21 -0.13 47.96
C TYR A 323 -13.14 -0.54 46.49
N LEU A 324 -11.93 -0.53 45.94
CA LEU A 324 -11.65 -0.86 44.54
C LEU A 324 -10.52 -1.89 44.49
N LYS A 325 -10.83 -3.06 43.90
CA LYS A 325 -9.85 -4.14 43.71
C LYS A 325 -9.48 -4.28 42.25
N ILE A 326 -8.19 -4.30 41.94
CA ILE A 326 -7.66 -4.32 40.57
C ILE A 326 -6.58 -5.41 40.49
N ASP A 327 -6.82 -6.45 39.71
CA ASP A 327 -5.77 -7.41 39.39
C ASP A 327 -5.01 -6.91 38.16
N LEU A 328 -3.78 -6.41 38.38
CA LEU A 328 -2.99 -5.80 37.30
C LEU A 328 -2.42 -6.87 36.36
N ASP A 329 -2.17 -8.09 36.83
CA ASP A 329 -1.69 -9.18 35.96
C ASP A 329 -2.80 -9.68 35.05
N GLU A 330 -4.03 -9.79 35.57
CA GLU A 330 -5.21 -10.17 34.79
C GLU A 330 -5.54 -9.11 33.72
N LEU A 331 -5.48 -7.83 34.10
CA LEU A 331 -5.90 -6.75 33.22
C LEU A 331 -4.84 -6.38 32.16
N MET A 332 -3.58 -6.23 32.55
CA MET A 332 -2.51 -5.74 31.67
C MET A 332 -1.65 -6.88 31.10
N GLY A 333 -1.71 -8.06 31.72
CA GLY A 333 -0.83 -9.18 31.40
C GLY A 333 0.35 -9.26 32.36
N ALA A 334 0.66 -10.50 32.76
CA ALA A 334 1.70 -10.78 33.75
C ALA A 334 3.08 -10.23 33.34
N ASP A 335 3.40 -10.16 32.05
CA ASP A 335 4.74 -9.77 31.57
C ASP A 335 4.94 -8.27 31.31
N VAL A 336 3.91 -7.45 31.51
CA VAL A 336 4.05 -6.00 31.38
C VAL A 336 4.95 -5.47 32.48
N LEU A 337 6.00 -4.76 32.06
CA LEU A 337 7.07 -4.26 32.93
C LEU A 337 6.65 -3.01 33.71
N LEU A 338 6.04 -2.04 33.03
CA LEU A 338 5.63 -0.76 33.63
C LEU A 338 4.13 -0.67 33.68
N ARG A 339 3.58 -0.36 34.85
CA ARG A 339 2.14 -0.32 35.07
C ARG A 339 1.72 0.98 35.71
N GLY A 340 0.62 1.54 35.22
CA GLY A 340 0.04 2.76 35.75
C GLY A 340 -1.47 2.68 35.84
N ILE A 341 -2.02 3.50 36.74
CA ILE A 341 -3.46 3.78 36.81
C ILE A 341 -3.61 5.28 36.66
N SER A 342 -4.48 5.73 35.78
CA SER A 342 -4.78 7.13 35.56
C SER A 342 -6.27 7.37 35.70
N PHE A 343 -6.67 8.47 36.33
CA PHE A 343 -8.07 8.83 36.49
C PHE A 343 -8.25 10.34 36.66
N ASP A 344 -9.44 10.81 36.33
CA ASP A 344 -9.82 12.21 36.55
C ASP A 344 -10.09 12.47 38.03
N GLY A 345 -9.18 13.18 38.68
CA GLY A 345 -9.30 13.57 40.08
C GLY A 345 -10.17 14.80 40.27
N ASP A 346 -11.02 14.75 41.30
CA ASP A 346 -11.79 15.89 41.81
C ASP A 346 -11.50 16.04 43.30
N SER A 347 -11.36 17.27 43.79
CA SER A 347 -11.04 17.55 45.20
C SER A 347 -12.05 16.98 46.20
N ARG A 348 -13.29 16.68 45.75
CA ARG A 348 -14.35 16.09 46.57
C ARG A 348 -14.35 14.57 46.59
N ASN A 349 -13.65 13.94 45.64
CA ASN A 349 -13.67 12.49 45.46
C ASN A 349 -12.43 11.86 46.08
N LYS A 350 -12.60 10.67 46.64
CA LYS A 350 -11.49 9.84 47.07
C LYS A 350 -11.83 8.36 46.89
N ILE A 351 -10.83 7.58 46.51
CA ILE A 351 -10.91 6.12 46.55
C ILE A 351 -10.51 5.70 47.96
N GLY A 352 -11.45 5.10 48.70
CA GLY A 352 -11.25 4.74 50.11
C GLY A 352 -10.12 3.73 50.30
N ILE A 353 -10.19 2.61 49.59
CA ILE A 353 -9.15 1.59 49.54
C ILE A 353 -8.98 1.14 48.09
N MET A 354 -7.77 1.23 47.54
CA MET A 354 -7.42 0.64 46.25
C MET A 354 -6.45 -0.52 46.50
N GLU A 355 -6.92 -1.75 46.31
CA GLU A 355 -6.11 -2.96 46.39
C GLU A 355 -5.69 -3.39 44.98
N THR A 356 -4.38 -3.49 44.75
CA THR A 356 -3.83 -3.96 43.49
C THR A 356 -3.05 -5.26 43.67
N LYS A 357 -3.23 -6.20 42.74
CA LYS A 357 -2.52 -7.48 42.73
C LYS A 357 -1.59 -7.58 41.52
N SER A 358 -0.38 -8.08 41.76
CA SER A 358 0.60 -8.35 40.70
C SER A 358 1.69 -9.30 41.18
N LYS A 359 2.25 -10.07 40.25
CA LYS A 359 3.48 -10.86 40.46
C LYS A 359 4.65 -10.01 40.95
N TRP A 360 4.65 -8.70 40.67
CA TRP A 360 5.69 -7.78 41.11
C TRP A 360 5.55 -7.40 42.58
N ALA A 361 4.34 -7.06 43.02
CA ALA A 361 3.97 -6.80 44.41
C ALA A 361 2.46 -6.59 44.52
N ASP A 362 1.91 -6.92 45.69
CA ASP A 362 0.55 -6.51 46.05
C ASP A 362 0.64 -5.16 46.78
N ILE A 363 -0.16 -4.19 46.33
CA ILE A 363 -0.10 -2.80 46.81
C ILE A 363 -1.51 -2.35 47.17
N THR A 364 -1.70 -1.94 48.42
CA THR A 364 -2.97 -1.41 48.92
C THR A 364 -2.81 0.05 49.33
N LEU A 365 -3.49 0.95 48.63
CA LEU A 365 -3.50 2.39 48.90
C LEU A 365 -4.75 2.77 49.70
N TYR A 366 -4.57 3.56 50.75
CA TYR A 366 -5.65 4.06 51.59
C TYR A 366 -5.88 5.56 51.34
N GLU A 367 -7.13 5.92 51.08
CA GLU A 367 -7.59 7.28 50.79
C GLU A 367 -6.84 7.94 49.62
N LEU A 368 -6.77 7.25 48.49
CA LEU A 368 -6.16 7.78 47.26
C LEU A 368 -7.05 8.90 46.69
N ALA A 369 -6.47 10.09 46.54
CA ALA A 369 -7.19 11.28 46.09
C ALA A 369 -6.27 12.23 45.30
N LEU A 370 -6.88 13.23 44.67
CA LEU A 370 -6.18 14.37 44.06
C LEU A 370 -5.34 15.12 45.11
N ALA A 371 -4.15 15.56 44.71
CA ALA A 371 -3.25 16.36 45.55
C ALA A 371 -3.92 17.64 46.10
N GLN A 372 -3.45 18.10 47.27
CA GLN A 372 -3.98 19.32 47.89
C GLN A 372 -3.73 20.56 47.01
N GLY A 373 -4.67 21.51 47.02
CA GLY A 373 -4.55 22.76 46.27
C GLY A 373 -5.01 22.68 44.81
N GLN A 374 -5.42 21.51 44.31
CA GLN A 374 -6.03 21.35 42.99
C GLN A 374 -7.52 21.05 43.10
N THR A 375 -8.33 21.65 42.23
CA THR A 375 -9.79 21.39 42.18
C THR A 375 -10.10 20.20 41.28
N ARG A 376 -9.46 20.14 40.12
CA ARG A 376 -9.52 19.03 39.15
C ARG A 376 -8.19 18.88 38.45
N ALA A 377 -7.70 17.66 38.35
CA ALA A 377 -6.57 17.33 37.48
C ALA A 377 -6.56 15.82 37.23
N GLN A 378 -5.85 15.41 36.18
CA GLN A 378 -5.57 14.00 35.95
C GLN A 378 -4.58 13.51 37.00
N VAL A 379 -4.96 12.44 37.69
CA VAL A 379 -4.13 11.74 38.66
C VAL A 379 -3.43 10.60 37.95
N ASN A 380 -2.10 10.55 38.03
CA ASN A 380 -1.30 9.50 37.38
C ASN A 380 -0.54 8.73 38.45
N LEU A 381 -0.94 7.50 38.70
CA LEU A 381 -0.33 6.62 39.68
C LEU A 381 0.55 5.59 38.96
N LYS A 382 1.81 5.47 39.38
CA LYS A 382 2.75 4.45 38.93
C LYS A 382 2.91 3.39 40.01
N LEU A 383 2.73 2.13 39.64
CA LEU A 383 2.75 0.98 40.55
C LEU A 383 3.61 -0.15 40.00
N GLY A 384 4.13 -0.99 40.89
CA GLY A 384 4.87 -2.19 40.52
C GLY A 384 6.33 -1.88 40.20
N ARG A 385 6.90 -2.51 39.18
CA ARG A 385 8.33 -2.41 38.89
C ARG A 385 8.71 -1.02 38.38
N THR A 386 9.85 -0.51 38.84
CA THR A 386 10.47 0.73 38.37
C THR A 386 11.13 0.56 36.99
N GLU A 387 11.27 1.65 36.23
CA GLU A 387 11.98 1.65 34.94
C GLU A 387 13.40 1.04 35.06
N PRO A 388 13.83 0.16 34.11
CA PRO A 388 15.09 -0.58 34.23
C PRO A 388 16.33 0.30 34.43
N GLU A 389 16.38 1.46 33.77
CA GLU A 389 17.49 2.40 33.91
C GLU A 389 17.55 3.02 35.31
N VAL A 390 16.40 3.41 35.86
CA VAL A 390 16.29 3.95 37.22
C VAL A 390 16.67 2.87 38.22
N ALA A 391 16.14 1.65 38.07
CA ALA A 391 16.49 0.51 38.94
C ALA A 391 18.00 0.21 38.91
N LYS A 392 18.64 0.24 37.73
CA LYS A 392 20.09 0.07 37.58
C LYS A 392 20.87 1.17 38.31
N ASN A 393 20.44 2.43 38.16
CA ASN A 393 21.07 3.57 38.82
C ASN A 393 20.93 3.48 40.36
N LEU A 394 19.75 3.13 40.85
CA LEU A 394 19.50 2.94 42.28
C LEU A 394 20.31 1.79 42.86
N ARG A 395 20.41 0.66 42.14
CA ARG A 395 21.27 -0.47 42.54
C ARG A 395 22.73 -0.05 42.68
N ASN A 396 23.26 0.76 41.76
CA ASN A 396 24.63 1.28 41.85
C ASN A 396 24.85 2.18 43.07
N ARG A 397 23.82 2.92 43.50
CA ARG A 397 23.89 3.80 44.68
C ARG A 397 23.87 3.04 46.00
N LEU A 398 23.32 1.82 46.02
CA LEU A 398 23.27 0.96 47.21
C LEU A 398 24.60 0.23 47.50
N LYS A 399 25.66 0.46 46.71
CA LYS A 399 27.07 0.04 46.90
C LYS A 399 27.30 -1.09 47.92
N ASN A 400 27.65 -2.29 47.44
CA ASN A 400 27.96 -3.50 48.22
C ASN A 400 26.79 -4.14 49.00
N LYS A 401 25.57 -3.60 48.94
CA LYS A 401 24.38 -4.26 49.47
C LYS A 401 23.79 -5.25 48.48
N VAL A 402 23.37 -6.41 48.98
CA VAL A 402 22.74 -7.44 48.14
C VAL A 402 21.24 -7.12 48.03
N VAL A 403 20.78 -6.86 46.81
CA VAL A 403 19.36 -6.62 46.51
C VAL A 403 18.63 -7.96 46.43
N ARG A 404 17.51 -8.08 47.16
CA ARG A 404 16.72 -9.32 47.32
C ARG A 404 15.28 -9.21 46.79
N SER A 405 14.93 -8.10 46.15
CA SER A 405 13.67 -7.90 45.42
C SER A 405 13.89 -7.09 44.16
N GLU A 406 12.87 -6.98 43.31
CA GLU A 406 12.84 -5.90 42.31
C GLU A 406 12.70 -4.52 43.01
N PHE A 407 13.04 -3.46 42.29
CA PHE A 407 12.74 -2.09 42.70
C PHE A 407 11.28 -1.80 42.35
N LEU A 408 10.50 -1.44 43.36
CA LEU A 408 9.06 -1.27 43.26
C LEU A 408 8.66 0.16 43.52
N GLN A 409 8.02 0.81 42.56
CA GLN A 409 7.55 2.18 42.68
C GLN A 409 6.11 2.24 43.19
N VAL A 410 5.89 3.16 44.12
CA VAL A 410 4.58 3.72 44.46
C VAL A 410 4.75 5.23 44.42
N THR A 411 4.55 5.80 43.24
CA THR A 411 4.81 7.22 42.96
C THR A 411 3.87 7.72 41.88
N GLY A 412 3.95 8.99 41.52
CA GLY A 412 3.14 9.57 40.46
C GLY A 412 2.87 11.06 40.60
N GLU A 413 1.95 11.54 39.80
CA GLU A 413 1.64 12.97 39.64
C GLU A 413 0.23 13.29 40.12
N ASN A 414 0.06 14.50 40.69
CA ASN A 414 -1.21 15.04 41.20
C ASN A 414 -1.93 14.12 42.21
N LEU A 415 -1.22 13.26 42.92
CA LEU A 415 -1.82 12.30 43.85
C LEU A 415 -1.43 12.55 45.31
N ARG A 416 -2.34 12.18 46.21
CA ARG A 416 -2.07 11.96 47.63
C ARG A 416 -2.75 10.68 48.10
N PHE A 417 -2.18 10.04 49.11
CA PHE A 417 -2.78 8.94 49.84
C PHE A 417 -2.43 9.08 51.32
N LYS A 418 -3.20 8.46 52.20
CA LYS A 418 -2.93 8.46 53.64
C LYS A 418 -1.83 7.47 53.99
N ASN A 419 -1.97 6.23 53.53
CA ASN A 419 -1.04 5.14 53.75
C ASN A 419 -0.98 4.24 52.51
N VAL A 420 0.13 3.53 52.37
CA VAL A 420 0.30 2.40 51.46
C VAL A 420 0.77 1.18 52.24
N PHE A 421 0.09 0.06 52.04
CA PHE A 421 0.56 -1.25 52.44
C PHE A 421 1.17 -1.96 51.23
N LEU A 422 2.35 -2.52 51.41
CA LEU A 422 3.13 -3.17 50.37
C LEU A 422 3.46 -4.60 50.80
N SER A 423 3.19 -5.58 49.94
CA SER A 423 3.65 -6.96 50.10
C SER A 423 4.56 -7.36 48.94
N ILE A 424 5.87 -7.30 49.20
CA ILE A 424 6.95 -7.43 48.22
C ILE A 424 7.46 -8.88 48.20
N PRO A 425 7.41 -9.59 47.06
CA PRO A 425 7.98 -10.92 46.95
C PRO A 425 9.52 -10.89 46.99
N LEU A 426 10.11 -11.86 47.68
CA LEU A 426 11.55 -12.04 47.80
C LEU A 426 12.10 -12.92 46.67
N GLN A 427 13.28 -12.60 46.17
CA GLN A 427 14.01 -13.45 45.23
C GLN A 427 14.61 -14.66 45.96
N LYS A 428 14.58 -15.84 45.31
CA LYS A 428 15.01 -17.12 45.90
C LYS A 428 16.47 -17.07 46.37
N GLY A 429 16.72 -17.46 47.61
CA GLY A 429 18.06 -17.63 48.19
C GLY A 429 18.06 -17.58 49.72
N LEU A 430 19.10 -18.16 50.35
CA LEU A 430 19.34 -17.98 51.79
C LEU A 430 19.67 -16.50 52.03
N SER A 431 18.84 -15.82 52.83
CA SER A 431 19.01 -14.41 53.19
C SER A 431 18.93 -14.27 54.70
N LYS A 432 19.91 -13.59 55.31
CA LYS A 432 19.89 -13.27 56.75
C LYS A 432 19.86 -11.75 56.91
N ASN A 433 19.05 -11.24 57.83
CA ASN A 433 18.92 -9.80 58.11
C ASN A 433 18.44 -8.97 56.90
N LEU A 434 17.19 -9.17 56.52
CA LEU A 434 16.53 -8.38 55.47
C LEU A 434 15.97 -7.07 56.02
N THR A 435 16.05 -6.00 55.23
CA THR A 435 15.39 -4.71 55.51
C THR A 435 14.84 -4.10 54.23
N VAL A 436 13.82 -3.25 54.36
CA VAL A 436 13.25 -2.50 53.23
C VAL A 436 13.82 -1.09 53.21
N TYR A 437 14.34 -0.67 52.06
CA TYR A 437 14.79 0.70 51.81
C TYR A 437 13.82 1.38 50.85
N ARG A 438 13.41 2.61 51.18
CA ARG A 438 12.66 3.52 50.31
C ARG A 438 13.59 4.59 49.76
N TYR A 439 13.69 4.66 48.46
CA TYR A 439 14.28 5.78 47.75
C TYR A 439 13.22 6.86 47.54
N ASP A 440 13.52 8.05 48.04
CA ASP A 440 12.71 9.24 47.88
C ASP A 440 13.23 10.05 46.68
N GLU A 441 12.39 10.25 45.67
CA GLU A 441 12.79 10.91 44.43
C GLU A 441 13.02 12.41 44.62
N GLU A 442 12.36 13.05 45.59
CA GLU A 442 12.46 14.49 45.85
C GLU A 442 13.75 14.82 46.60
N THR A 443 14.03 14.09 47.69
CA THR A 443 15.25 14.26 48.49
C THR A 443 16.45 13.49 47.93
N ARG A 444 16.23 12.67 46.91
CA ARG A 444 17.22 11.81 46.24
C ARG A 444 17.99 10.91 47.20
N SER A 445 17.36 10.45 48.28
CA SER A 445 18.01 9.73 49.38
C SER A 445 17.27 8.42 49.73
N PHE A 446 18.00 7.48 50.31
CA PHE A 446 17.43 6.23 50.82
C PHE A 446 17.10 6.36 52.30
N TYR A 447 15.94 5.83 52.69
CA TYR A 447 15.45 5.75 54.06
C TYR A 447 15.12 4.30 54.37
N GLU A 448 15.44 3.86 55.59
CA GLU A 448 15.05 2.53 56.06
C GLU A 448 13.58 2.58 56.50
N GLU A 449 12.77 1.63 56.01
CA GLU A 449 11.37 1.48 56.38
C GLU A 449 11.20 0.22 57.24
N SER A 450 10.38 0.33 58.28
CA SER A 450 10.03 -0.80 59.13
C SER A 450 9.17 -1.79 58.36
N ALA A 451 9.59 -3.05 58.31
CA ALA A 451 8.90 -4.11 57.59
C ALA A 451 8.90 -5.42 58.38
N THR A 452 7.84 -6.20 58.20
CA THR A 452 7.74 -7.58 58.68
C THR A 452 8.19 -8.51 57.56
N ILE A 453 9.13 -9.40 57.85
CA ILE A 453 9.64 -10.36 56.89
C ILE A 453 8.99 -11.73 57.16
N ASN A 454 8.13 -12.16 56.25
CA ASN A 454 7.53 -13.49 56.29
C ASN A 454 8.36 -14.45 55.43
N LEU A 455 9.16 -15.29 56.09
CA LEU A 455 10.03 -16.27 55.44
C LEU A 455 9.27 -17.49 54.90
N VAL A 456 8.05 -17.76 55.41
CA VAL A 456 7.21 -18.87 54.94
C VAL A 456 6.63 -18.53 53.58
N ASP A 457 6.02 -17.34 53.46
CA ASP A 457 5.42 -16.86 52.21
C ASP A 457 6.44 -16.18 51.29
N GLN A 458 7.69 -16.01 51.75
CA GLN A 458 8.78 -15.32 51.06
C GLN A 458 8.40 -13.88 50.66
N ARG A 459 7.81 -13.11 51.58
CA ARG A 459 7.38 -11.72 51.35
C ARG A 459 7.88 -10.77 52.43
N ALA A 460 8.16 -9.53 52.04
CA ALA A 460 8.38 -8.40 52.94
C ALA A 460 7.14 -7.50 52.94
N GLU A 461 6.57 -7.28 54.13
CA GLU A 461 5.34 -6.52 54.31
C GLU A 461 5.63 -5.22 55.06
N LEU A 462 5.19 -4.09 54.52
CA LEU A 462 5.36 -2.80 55.18
C LEU A 462 4.13 -1.91 55.03
N LEU A 463 3.96 -1.02 56.00
CA LEU A 463 2.96 0.04 55.98
C LEU A 463 3.69 1.38 56.11
N THR A 464 3.50 2.29 55.16
CA THR A 464 4.14 3.60 55.15
C THR A 464 3.20 4.67 54.62
N SER A 465 3.39 5.93 55.02
CA SER A 465 2.66 7.07 54.47
C SER A 465 3.39 7.75 53.31
N ASN A 466 4.59 7.27 52.98
CA ASN A 466 5.48 7.94 52.04
C ASN A 466 5.44 7.29 50.66
N LYS A 467 5.40 8.11 49.61
CA LYS A 467 5.66 7.68 48.22
C LYS A 467 7.16 7.43 48.00
N GLY A 468 7.50 6.63 47.00
CA GLY A 468 8.88 6.38 46.61
C GLY A 468 9.09 5.02 45.92
N ILE A 469 10.36 4.65 45.80
CA ILE A 469 10.79 3.38 45.20
C ILE A 469 11.35 2.48 46.31
N PHE A 470 10.72 1.33 46.52
CA PHE A 470 11.01 0.38 47.59
C PHE A 470 11.85 -0.78 47.07
N VAL A 471 12.77 -1.25 47.90
CA VAL A 471 13.60 -2.42 47.61
C VAL A 471 13.97 -3.16 48.88
N VAL A 472 13.95 -4.48 48.84
CA VAL A 472 14.44 -5.33 49.92
C VAL A 472 15.93 -5.57 49.72
N ILE A 473 16.72 -5.36 50.76
CA ILE A 473 18.16 -5.58 50.77
C ILE A 473 18.56 -6.48 51.93
N GLU A 474 19.67 -7.18 51.78
CA GLU A 474 20.39 -7.85 52.86
C GLU A 474 21.38 -6.88 53.49
N LYS A 475 21.34 -6.77 54.83
CA LYS A 475 22.22 -5.87 55.59
C LYS A 475 23.64 -6.38 55.72
#